data_AF-A0A429JL21-F1
#
_entry.id   AF-A0A429JL21-F1
#
_cell.length_a   1.000
_cell.length_b   1.000
_cell.length_c   1.000
_cell.angle_alpha   90.00
_cell.angle_beta   90.00
_cell.angle_gamma   90.00
#
_symmetry.space_group_name_H-M   'P 1'
#
loop_
_entity.id
_entity.type
_entity.pdbx_description
1 polymer ?
#
loop_
_entity_poly.entity_id
_entity_poly.type
_entity_poly.pdbx_seq_one_letter_code
_entity_poly.pdbx_strand_id
1 'polypeptide(L)'
;MSSSLSVHLLDVTATRALVGSGDNQLLEVIRAEFGDDLARDDDYHSDAIEQGAPTSDEALHAVIHGGPFSENRDHAFQYGYAYKRLCSLTGAFLPNDCFTPHKGDWLSVVDQGLKALGITAVSVEAFSHGTPPAPLPYSYTPGCGEWTPDHIAQALEQFETTKRAVDESGQAPPLEPEVVDAVMQCLGWMRHAQARPGFGIIGFRA
;
A
#
# COMPACT_ATOMS: atom_id res chain seq x y z
N MET A 1 -3.25 3.83 -19.94
CA MET A 1 -2.94 2.61 -19.16
C MET A 1 -3.89 2.56 -17.98
N SER A 2 -4.30 1.36 -17.59
CA SER A 2 -5.11 1.14 -16.39
C SER A 2 -4.17 0.78 -15.24
N SER A 3 -4.40 1.32 -14.04
CA SER A 3 -3.67 0.99 -12.82
C SER A 3 -4.59 0.32 -11.81
N SER A 4 -4.00 -0.29 -10.79
CA SER A 4 -4.68 -0.88 -9.64
C SER A 4 -4.02 -0.41 -8.34
N LEU A 5 -4.78 -0.39 -7.26
CA LEU A 5 -4.29 -0.08 -5.92
C LEU A 5 -4.71 -1.19 -4.97
N SER A 6 -3.77 -2.03 -4.51
CA SER A 6 -4.02 -3.02 -3.44
C SER A 6 -3.80 -2.37 -2.08
N VAL A 7 -4.69 -2.57 -1.11
CA VAL A 7 -4.63 -1.91 0.20
C VAL A 7 -4.78 -2.94 1.31
N HIS A 8 -3.89 -2.91 2.30
CA HIS A 8 -3.83 -3.89 3.38
C HIS A 8 -3.88 -3.20 4.75
N LEU A 9 -4.77 -3.70 5.60
CA LEU A 9 -4.86 -3.37 7.02
C LEU A 9 -3.98 -4.33 7.83
N LEU A 10 -2.96 -3.82 8.51
CA LEU A 10 -1.99 -4.64 9.25
C LEU A 10 -1.32 -3.88 10.39
N ASP A 11 -0.67 -4.60 11.30
CA ASP A 11 0.24 -4.02 12.29
C ASP A 11 1.54 -3.60 11.58
N VAL A 12 1.70 -2.29 11.39
CA VAL A 12 2.79 -1.72 10.60
C VAL A 12 4.15 -2.05 11.20
N THR A 13 4.27 -1.95 12.53
CA THR A 13 5.55 -2.19 13.20
C THR A 13 5.92 -3.67 13.14
N ALA A 14 4.95 -4.56 13.38
CA ALA A 14 5.17 -6.00 13.29
C ALA A 14 5.55 -6.42 11.87
N THR A 15 4.82 -5.96 10.84
CA THR A 15 5.10 -6.32 9.44
C THR A 15 6.47 -5.80 8.99
N ARG A 16 6.87 -4.58 9.39
CA ARG A 16 8.21 -4.05 9.09
C ARG A 16 9.31 -4.88 9.72
N ALA A 17 9.11 -5.39 10.93
CA ALA A 17 10.09 -6.21 11.64
C ALA A 17 10.34 -7.58 10.99
N LEU A 18 9.47 -8.02 10.07
CA LEU A 18 9.67 -9.25 9.30
C LEU A 18 10.73 -9.08 8.20
N VAL A 19 10.95 -7.86 7.73
CA VAL A 19 12.04 -7.55 6.79
C VAL A 19 13.38 -7.66 7.53
N GLY A 20 14.27 -8.53 7.06
CA GLY A 20 15.54 -8.79 7.74
C GLY A 20 15.42 -9.65 9.02
N SER A 21 14.27 -10.28 9.26
CA SER A 21 14.07 -11.18 10.41
C SER A 21 14.83 -12.51 10.30
N GLY A 22 15.09 -12.98 9.08
CA GLY A 22 15.64 -14.32 8.82
C GLY A 22 14.66 -15.45 9.16
N ASP A 23 13.35 -15.17 9.24
CA ASP A 23 12.34 -16.17 9.57
C ASP A 23 12.07 -17.13 8.40
N ASN A 24 12.78 -18.25 8.39
CA ASN A 24 12.60 -19.30 7.38
C ASN A 24 11.23 -19.99 7.46
N GLN A 25 10.57 -19.99 8.61
CA GLN A 25 9.23 -20.57 8.71
C GLN A 25 8.22 -19.69 7.98
N LEU A 26 8.33 -18.37 8.13
CA LEU A 26 7.54 -17.41 7.36
C LEU A 26 7.78 -17.56 5.85
N LEU A 27 9.04 -17.72 5.43
CA LEU A 27 9.38 -17.94 4.02
C LEU A 27 8.66 -19.16 3.44
N GLU A 28 8.68 -20.29 4.15
CA GLU A 28 7.99 -21.52 3.71
C GLU A 28 6.47 -21.35 3.66
N VAL A 29 5.87 -20.61 4.60
CA VAL A 29 4.43 -20.30 4.55
C VAL A 29 4.09 -19.47 3.32
N ILE A 30 4.86 -18.43 3.01
CA ILE A 30 4.61 -17.60 1.82
C ILE A 30 4.75 -18.43 0.55
N ARG A 31 5.77 -19.31 0.46
CA ARG A 31 5.95 -20.22 -0.68
C ARG A 31 4.76 -21.16 -0.86
N ALA A 32 4.23 -21.70 0.24
CA ALA A 32 3.08 -22.60 0.20
C ALA A 32 1.80 -21.89 -0.24
N GLU A 33 1.55 -20.68 0.27
CA GLU A 33 0.33 -19.92 -0.02
C GLU A 33 0.35 -19.27 -1.41
N PHE A 34 1.51 -18.82 -1.88
CA PHE A 34 1.64 -18.01 -3.11
C PHE A 34 2.46 -18.68 -4.21
N GLY A 35 2.77 -19.97 -4.12
CA GLY A 35 3.65 -20.68 -5.07
C GLY A 35 3.25 -20.49 -6.55
N ASP A 36 1.96 -20.63 -6.86
CA ASP A 36 1.44 -20.43 -8.22
C ASP A 36 1.58 -18.97 -8.70
N ASP A 37 1.42 -18.01 -7.78
CA ASP A 37 1.58 -16.59 -8.09
C ASP A 37 3.06 -16.20 -8.24
N LEU A 38 3.98 -16.85 -7.52
CA LEU A 38 5.43 -16.67 -7.72
C LEU A 38 5.84 -17.13 -9.12
N ALA A 39 5.42 -18.34 -9.51
CA ALA A 39 5.72 -18.89 -10.83
C ALA A 39 5.13 -18.03 -11.96
N ARG A 40 3.87 -17.57 -11.81
CA ARG A 40 3.22 -16.72 -12.81
C ARG A 40 3.93 -15.37 -12.98
N ASP A 41 4.36 -14.76 -11.88
CA ASP A 41 5.07 -13.48 -11.95
C ASP A 41 6.46 -13.65 -12.57
N ASP A 42 7.15 -14.76 -12.30
CA ASP A 42 8.43 -15.07 -12.94
C ASP A 42 8.28 -15.31 -14.44
N ASP A 43 7.22 -16.00 -14.87
CA ASP A 43 6.89 -16.15 -16.30
C ASP A 43 6.59 -14.79 -16.95
N TYR A 44 5.86 -13.91 -16.27
CA TYR A 44 5.56 -12.56 -16.77
C TYR A 44 6.81 -11.67 -16.84
N HIS A 45 7.78 -11.88 -15.96
CA HIS A 45 9.02 -11.12 -15.86
C HIS A 45 10.25 -11.87 -16.41
N SER A 46 10.06 -12.90 -17.24
CA SER A 46 11.13 -13.76 -17.74
C SER A 46 12.28 -12.98 -18.37
N ASP A 47 11.96 -11.98 -19.20
CA ASP A 47 12.97 -11.14 -19.89
C ASP A 47 13.85 -10.36 -18.90
N ALA A 48 13.26 -9.88 -17.79
CA ALA A 48 14.01 -9.16 -16.75
C ALA A 48 14.89 -10.12 -15.94
N ILE A 49 14.39 -11.34 -15.68
CA ILE A 49 15.14 -12.40 -14.99
C ILE A 49 16.33 -12.85 -15.85
N GLU A 50 16.15 -13.01 -17.16
CA GLU A 50 17.24 -13.28 -18.11
C GLU A 50 18.30 -12.17 -18.13
N GLN A 51 17.90 -10.93 -17.81
CA GLN A 51 18.79 -9.77 -17.67
C GLN A 51 19.40 -9.63 -16.26
N GLY A 52 19.13 -10.57 -15.36
CA GLY A 52 19.73 -10.65 -14.02
C GLY A 52 18.88 -10.08 -12.89
N ALA A 53 17.59 -9.80 -13.11
CA ALA A 53 16.66 -9.58 -12.01
C ALA A 53 16.49 -10.88 -11.21
N PRO A 54 16.29 -10.80 -9.88
CA PRO A 54 16.00 -12.00 -9.10
C PRO A 54 14.65 -12.58 -9.54
N THR A 55 14.52 -13.89 -9.39
CA THR A 55 13.20 -14.54 -9.36
C THR A 55 12.38 -14.04 -8.18
N SER A 56 11.07 -14.26 -8.21
CA SER A 56 10.16 -13.88 -7.13
C SER A 56 10.52 -14.60 -5.82
N ASP A 57 11.00 -15.84 -5.89
CA ASP A 57 11.47 -16.59 -4.72
C ASP A 57 12.77 -16.02 -4.14
N GLU A 58 13.76 -15.71 -4.99
CA GLU A 58 15.02 -15.08 -4.55
C GLU A 58 14.78 -13.71 -3.93
N ALA A 59 13.88 -12.92 -4.53
CA ALA A 59 13.49 -11.62 -4.00
C ALA A 59 12.79 -11.76 -2.64
N LEU A 60 11.91 -12.74 -2.48
CA LEU A 60 11.26 -13.03 -1.21
C LEU A 60 12.27 -13.44 -0.14
N HIS A 61 13.19 -14.35 -0.47
CA HIS A 61 14.27 -14.72 0.42
C HIS A 61 15.10 -13.51 0.86
N ALA A 62 15.47 -12.63 -0.08
CA ALA A 62 16.23 -11.41 0.21
C ALA A 62 15.46 -10.44 1.10
N VAL A 63 14.15 -10.24 0.90
CA VAL A 63 13.32 -9.40 1.78
C VAL A 63 13.33 -9.92 3.22
N ILE A 64 13.10 -11.23 3.40
CA ILE A 64 13.07 -11.84 4.74
C ILE A 64 14.44 -11.82 5.42
N HIS A 65 15.53 -11.98 4.67
CA HIS A 65 16.89 -11.98 5.21
C HIS A 65 17.57 -10.59 5.23
N GLY A 66 16.91 -9.56 4.71
CA GLY A 66 17.44 -8.18 4.71
C GLY A 66 18.51 -7.94 3.65
N GLY A 67 18.57 -8.79 2.64
CA GLY A 67 19.50 -8.74 1.51
C GLY A 67 20.11 -10.11 1.17
N PRO A 68 21.06 -10.15 0.23
CA PRO A 68 21.52 -9.01 -0.57
C PRO A 68 20.44 -8.50 -1.52
N PHE A 69 20.43 -7.19 -1.79
CA PHE A 69 19.61 -6.61 -2.86
C PHE A 69 20.49 -6.32 -4.06
N SER A 70 19.91 -6.45 -5.26
CA SER A 70 20.55 -6.10 -6.52
C SER A 70 21.07 -4.65 -6.51
N GLU A 71 22.30 -4.46 -7.01
CA GLU A 71 22.85 -3.13 -7.24
C GLU A 71 22.18 -2.42 -8.44
N ASN A 72 21.61 -3.19 -9.38
CA ASN A 72 20.79 -2.64 -10.45
C ASN A 72 19.40 -2.27 -9.91
N ARG A 73 19.09 -0.97 -9.93
CA ARG A 73 17.83 -0.39 -9.47
C ARG A 73 16.63 -0.85 -10.29
N ASP A 74 16.82 -1.20 -11.55
CA ASP A 74 15.75 -1.69 -12.40
C ASP A 74 15.24 -3.07 -11.94
N HIS A 75 15.95 -3.76 -11.06
CA HIS A 75 15.52 -5.03 -10.46
C HIS A 75 14.73 -4.83 -9.16
N ALA A 76 14.57 -3.58 -8.68
CA ALA A 76 13.97 -3.30 -7.39
C ALA A 76 12.50 -3.73 -7.29
N PHE A 77 11.78 -3.78 -8.42
CA PHE A 77 10.36 -4.16 -8.49
C PHE A 77 10.09 -5.54 -7.86
N GLN A 78 11.01 -6.49 -8.01
CA GLN A 78 10.85 -7.83 -7.45
C GLN A 78 10.77 -7.81 -5.93
N TYR A 79 11.60 -6.99 -5.28
CA TYR A 79 11.54 -6.82 -3.82
C TYR A 79 10.26 -6.08 -3.39
N GLY A 80 9.78 -5.14 -4.21
CA GLY A 80 8.49 -4.49 -4.01
C GLY A 80 7.31 -5.49 -4.03
N TYR A 81 7.29 -6.40 -5.01
CA TYR A 81 6.27 -7.45 -5.08
C TYR A 81 6.41 -8.50 -3.97
N ALA A 82 7.64 -8.86 -3.59
CA ALA A 82 7.87 -9.71 -2.42
C ALA A 82 7.34 -9.07 -1.13
N TYR A 83 7.57 -7.77 -0.91
CA TYR A 83 7.01 -7.04 0.23
C TYR A 83 5.48 -6.94 0.19
N LYS A 84 4.89 -6.76 -1.00
CA LYS A 84 3.43 -6.83 -1.18
C LYS A 84 2.86 -8.18 -0.74
N ARG A 85 3.50 -9.30 -1.10
CA ARG A 85 3.09 -10.64 -0.65
C ARG A 85 3.17 -10.79 0.86
N LEU A 86 4.24 -10.30 1.47
CA LEU A 86 4.38 -10.27 2.92
C LEU A 86 3.24 -9.50 3.61
N CYS A 87 2.87 -8.34 3.07
CA CYS A 87 1.73 -7.56 3.56
C CYS A 87 0.39 -8.26 3.31
N SER A 88 0.27 -9.01 2.21
CA SER A 88 -0.93 -9.79 1.88
C SER A 88 -1.13 -10.97 2.82
N LEU A 89 -0.04 -11.62 3.25
CA LEU A 89 -0.09 -12.72 4.22
C LEU A 89 -0.42 -12.24 5.63
N THR A 90 0.21 -11.14 6.06
CA THR A 90 0.14 -10.67 7.46
C THR A 90 -1.02 -9.70 7.73
N GLY A 91 -1.58 -9.13 6.67
CA GLY A 91 -2.67 -8.17 6.73
C GLY A 91 -4.00 -8.71 6.23
N ALA A 92 -5.03 -7.88 6.38
CA ALA A 92 -6.32 -8.07 5.75
C ALA A 92 -6.45 -7.14 4.54
N PHE A 93 -6.82 -7.69 3.38
CA PHE A 93 -7.14 -6.88 2.21
C PHE A 93 -8.36 -5.99 2.50
N LEU A 94 -8.27 -4.71 2.10
CA LEU A 94 -9.35 -3.74 2.23
C LEU A 94 -10.05 -3.53 0.87
N PRO A 95 -11.39 -3.38 0.85
CA PRO A 95 -12.13 -3.09 -0.38
C PRO A 95 -11.60 -1.85 -1.08
N ASN A 96 -11.36 -1.94 -2.38
CA ASN A 96 -10.67 -0.94 -3.19
C ASN A 96 -11.39 -0.65 -4.51
N ASP A 97 -12.70 -0.85 -4.55
CA ASP A 97 -13.55 -0.76 -5.75
C ASP A 97 -13.46 0.61 -6.43
N CYS A 98 -13.27 1.69 -5.66
CA CYS A 98 -13.07 3.04 -6.21
C CYS A 98 -11.66 3.25 -6.78
N PHE A 99 -10.73 2.31 -6.59
CA PHE A 99 -9.31 2.46 -6.92
C PHE A 99 -8.78 1.35 -7.83
N THR A 100 -9.59 0.37 -8.21
CA THR A 100 -9.17 -0.71 -9.11
C THR A 100 -10.32 -1.18 -10.02
N PRO A 101 -10.18 -1.06 -11.36
CA PRO A 101 -9.14 -0.31 -12.07
C PRO A 101 -9.32 1.22 -11.95
N HIS A 102 -8.23 1.97 -11.99
CA HIS A 102 -8.27 3.44 -12.16
C HIS A 102 -7.36 3.91 -13.31
N LYS A 103 -7.50 5.18 -13.72
CA LYS A 103 -6.72 5.78 -14.81
C LYS A 103 -6.18 7.14 -14.41
N GLY A 104 -5.10 7.55 -15.09
CA GLY A 104 -4.57 8.90 -15.00
C GLY A 104 -4.16 9.28 -13.58
N ASP A 105 -4.53 10.48 -13.18
CA ASP A 105 -4.23 11.15 -11.91
C ASP A 105 -5.29 10.91 -10.82
N TRP A 106 -6.10 9.86 -10.95
CA TRP A 106 -7.22 9.57 -10.04
C TRP A 106 -6.87 9.65 -8.55
N LEU A 107 -5.71 9.11 -8.13
CA LEU A 107 -5.30 9.17 -6.72
C LEU A 107 -5.07 10.61 -6.24
N SER A 108 -4.55 11.47 -7.12
CA SER A 108 -4.37 12.90 -6.84
C SER A 108 -5.71 13.64 -6.78
N VAL A 109 -6.67 13.26 -7.64
CA VAL A 109 -8.05 13.79 -7.60
C VAL A 109 -8.72 13.43 -6.27
N VAL A 110 -8.57 12.18 -5.79
CA VAL A 110 -9.08 11.77 -4.48
C VAL A 110 -8.40 12.55 -3.34
N ASP A 111 -7.08 12.80 -3.44
CA ASP A 111 -6.37 13.64 -2.47
C ASP A 111 -6.88 15.09 -2.44
N GLN A 112 -7.29 15.65 -3.58
CA GLN A 112 -7.97 16.95 -3.62
C GLN A 112 -9.32 16.89 -2.90
N GLY A 113 -10.07 15.79 -3.06
CA GLY A 113 -11.31 15.53 -2.32
C GLY A 113 -11.11 15.42 -0.81
N LEU A 114 -10.08 14.69 -0.37
CA LEU A 114 -9.68 14.60 1.04
C LEU A 114 -9.34 15.99 1.61
N LYS A 115 -8.53 16.77 0.87
CA LYS A 115 -8.15 18.14 1.27
C LYS A 115 -9.35 19.09 1.35
N ALA A 116 -10.31 18.97 0.43
CA ALA A 116 -11.55 19.75 0.47
C ALA A 116 -12.38 19.45 1.73
N LEU A 117 -12.26 18.24 2.28
CA LEU A 117 -12.85 17.83 3.56
C LEU A 117 -11.93 18.08 4.76
N GLY A 118 -10.86 18.88 4.58
CA GLY A 118 -9.90 19.25 5.62
C GLY A 118 -8.91 18.15 6.00
N ILE A 119 -8.96 16.99 5.34
CA ILE A 119 -8.07 15.85 5.60
C ILE A 119 -6.76 16.07 4.85
N THR A 120 -5.67 16.18 5.60
CA THR A 120 -4.31 16.44 5.08
C THR A 120 -3.25 15.52 5.66
N ALA A 121 -3.56 14.78 6.72
CA ALA A 121 -2.61 13.88 7.37
C ALA A 121 -2.33 12.59 6.58
N VAL A 122 -3.14 12.28 5.56
CA VAL A 122 -2.98 11.12 4.69
C VAL A 122 -3.06 11.53 3.22
N SER A 123 -2.48 10.70 2.34
CA SER A 123 -2.51 10.86 0.89
C SER A 123 -2.59 9.49 0.23
N VAL A 124 -3.57 9.31 -0.65
CA VAL A 124 -3.72 8.13 -1.49
C VAL A 124 -2.64 8.12 -2.57
N GLU A 125 -2.28 9.29 -3.13
CA GLU A 125 -1.22 9.41 -4.12
C GLU A 125 0.14 8.92 -3.58
N ALA A 126 0.37 9.09 -2.27
CA ALA A 126 1.57 8.57 -1.61
C ALA A 126 1.73 7.04 -1.69
N PHE A 127 0.68 6.27 -1.97
CA PHE A 127 0.82 4.83 -2.27
C PHE A 127 1.56 4.55 -3.59
N SER A 128 1.70 5.54 -4.47
CA SER A 128 2.45 5.42 -5.72
C SER A 128 3.94 5.69 -5.56
N HIS A 129 4.32 6.53 -4.59
CA HIS A 129 5.66 7.13 -4.52
C HIS A 129 6.28 7.10 -3.11
N GLY A 130 5.61 6.43 -2.17
CA GLY A 130 6.17 6.21 -0.84
C GLY A 130 7.42 5.32 -0.89
N THR A 131 8.10 5.23 0.25
CA THR A 131 9.30 4.42 0.39
C THR A 131 8.95 3.14 1.16
N PRO A 132 9.33 1.95 0.67
CA PRO A 132 9.21 0.72 1.45
C PRO A 132 10.10 0.78 2.70
N PRO A 133 9.89 -0.08 3.71
CA PRO A 133 10.75 -0.08 4.89
C PRO A 133 12.19 -0.41 4.52
N ALA A 134 13.14 0.27 5.17
CA ALA A 134 14.55 -0.08 5.05
C ALA A 134 14.78 -1.54 5.51
N PRO A 135 15.68 -2.29 4.87
CA PRO A 135 16.62 -1.90 3.81
C PRO A 135 16.10 -2.04 2.37
N LEU A 136 14.78 -2.17 2.14
CA LEU A 136 14.26 -2.45 0.81
C LEU A 136 14.55 -1.31 -0.20
N PRO A 137 14.98 -1.64 -1.43
CA PRO A 137 15.18 -0.64 -2.46
C PRO A 137 13.84 -0.10 -2.95
N TYR A 138 13.83 1.17 -3.33
CA TYR A 138 12.66 1.81 -3.95
C TYR A 138 12.41 1.25 -5.37
N SER A 139 11.15 0.96 -5.69
CA SER A 139 10.66 0.66 -7.02
C SER A 139 9.50 1.58 -7.38
N TYR A 140 9.38 1.97 -8.65
CA TYR A 140 8.22 2.73 -9.12
C TYR A 140 6.96 1.85 -9.23
N THR A 141 7.14 0.60 -9.63
CA THR A 141 6.08 -0.41 -9.72
C THR A 141 6.59 -1.70 -9.06
N PRO A 142 5.87 -2.29 -8.09
CA PRO A 142 4.73 -1.66 -7.42
C PRO A 142 5.21 -0.44 -6.64
N GLY A 143 4.42 0.64 -6.67
CA GLY A 143 4.55 1.72 -5.69
C GLY A 143 4.23 1.17 -4.30
N CYS A 144 4.77 1.77 -3.25
CA CYS A 144 4.53 1.35 -1.88
C CYS A 144 4.39 2.58 -0.98
N GLY A 145 3.27 2.74 -0.31
CA GLY A 145 3.09 3.81 0.69
C GLY A 145 2.36 3.32 1.93
N GLU A 146 2.35 4.16 2.95
CA GLU A 146 1.82 3.81 4.26
C GLU A 146 1.07 4.97 4.89
N TRP A 147 -0.06 4.66 5.54
CA TRP A 147 -0.68 5.51 6.54
C TRP A 147 -0.46 4.89 7.91
N THR A 148 0.30 5.59 8.76
CA THR A 148 0.58 5.18 10.14
C THR A 148 -0.68 5.30 11.00
N PRO A 149 -0.76 4.59 12.14
CA PRO A 149 -1.85 4.78 13.11
C PRO A 149 -2.05 6.25 13.51
N ASP A 150 -0.94 6.99 13.70
CA ASP A 150 -0.97 8.40 14.08
C ASP A 150 -1.54 9.30 12.97
N HIS A 151 -1.11 9.09 11.72
CA HIS A 151 -1.64 9.83 10.57
C HIS A 151 -3.13 9.55 10.37
N ILE A 152 -3.56 8.30 10.58
CA ILE A 152 -4.97 7.90 10.50
C ILE A 152 -5.80 8.59 11.59
N ALA A 153 -5.33 8.59 12.83
CA ALA A 153 -6.01 9.27 13.94
C ALA A 153 -6.15 10.77 13.67
N GLN A 154 -5.08 11.42 13.22
CA GLN A 154 -5.07 12.83 12.85
C GLN A 154 -6.03 13.12 11.69
N ALA A 155 -6.07 12.28 10.65
CA ALA A 155 -6.98 12.44 9.51
C ALA A 155 -8.45 12.34 9.92
N LEU A 156 -8.79 11.43 10.83
CA LEU A 156 -10.15 11.30 11.35
C LEU A 156 -10.56 12.49 12.23
N GLU A 157 -9.66 13.02 13.05
CA GLU A 157 -9.91 14.25 13.81
C GLU A 157 -10.13 15.47 12.91
N GLN A 158 -9.32 15.59 11.85
CA GLN A 158 -9.48 16.61 10.82
C GLN A 158 -10.87 16.53 10.16
N PHE A 159 -11.29 15.32 9.77
CA PHE A 159 -12.60 15.10 9.18
C PHE A 159 -13.75 15.50 10.13
N GLU A 160 -13.72 15.06 11.39
CA GLU A 160 -14.77 15.40 12.36
C GLU A 160 -14.82 16.90 12.68
N THR A 161 -13.71 17.62 12.55
CA THR A 161 -13.68 19.09 12.66
C THR A 161 -14.38 19.75 11.49
N THR A 162 -14.06 19.35 10.25
CA THR A 162 -14.75 19.85 9.06
C THR A 162 -16.24 19.54 9.09
N LYS A 163 -16.61 18.31 9.48
CA LYS A 163 -18.00 17.88 9.57
C LYS A 163 -18.82 18.74 10.52
N ARG A 164 -18.31 19.07 11.71
CA ARG A 164 -18.97 19.99 12.65
C ARG A 164 -19.19 21.38 12.04
N ALA A 165 -18.20 21.91 11.32
CA ALA A 165 -18.34 23.20 10.64
C ALA A 165 -19.39 23.17 9.51
N VAL A 166 -19.51 22.04 8.80
CA VAL A 166 -20.57 21.81 7.80
C VAL A 166 -21.95 21.73 8.46
N ASP A 167 -22.07 21.02 9.59
CA ASP A 167 -23.34 20.90 10.33
C ASP A 167 -23.82 22.28 10.85
N GLU A 168 -22.90 23.17 11.23
CA GLU A 168 -23.19 24.53 11.69
C GLU A 168 -23.54 25.49 10.53
N SER A 169 -22.82 25.41 9.41
CA SER A 169 -22.99 26.32 8.27
C SER A 169 -24.04 25.87 7.26
N GLY A 170 -24.39 24.57 7.26
CA GLY A 170 -25.23 23.93 6.25
C GLY A 170 -24.60 23.82 4.86
N GLN A 171 -23.31 24.13 4.72
CA GLN A 171 -22.60 24.18 3.44
C GLN A 171 -21.47 23.16 3.39
N ALA A 172 -21.72 22.03 2.73
CA ALA A 172 -20.68 21.05 2.42
C ALA A 172 -19.83 21.52 1.22
N PRO A 173 -18.52 21.18 1.18
CA PRO A 173 -17.70 21.40 -0.01
C PRO A 173 -18.32 20.69 -1.22
N PRO A 174 -18.40 21.35 -2.39
CA PRO A 174 -18.88 20.70 -3.60
C PRO A 174 -17.84 19.68 -4.07
N LEU A 175 -18.21 18.41 -4.08
CA LEU A 175 -17.39 17.30 -4.59
C LEU A 175 -18.18 16.50 -5.61
N GLU A 176 -17.48 15.98 -6.63
CA GLU A 176 -18.08 15.07 -7.60
C GLU A 176 -18.47 13.75 -6.91
N PRO A 177 -19.58 13.09 -7.30
CA PRO A 177 -20.06 11.88 -6.64
C PRO A 177 -19.00 10.77 -6.53
N GLU A 178 -18.23 10.54 -7.59
CA GLU A 178 -17.17 9.51 -7.60
C GLU A 178 -16.05 9.82 -6.61
N VAL A 179 -15.73 11.12 -6.42
CA VAL A 179 -14.74 11.57 -5.43
C VAL A 179 -15.30 11.40 -4.02
N VAL A 180 -16.60 11.65 -3.80
CA VAL A 180 -17.26 11.39 -2.52
C VAL A 180 -17.18 9.90 -2.17
N ASP A 181 -17.52 9.01 -3.10
CA ASP A 181 -17.47 7.56 -2.87
C ASP A 181 -16.05 7.08 -2.53
N ALA A 182 -15.04 7.57 -3.25
CA ALA A 182 -13.64 7.25 -2.99
C ALA A 182 -13.16 7.76 -1.61
N VAL A 183 -13.50 9.01 -1.25
CA VAL A 183 -13.17 9.55 0.08
C VAL A 183 -13.88 8.77 1.19
N MET A 184 -15.14 8.37 0.98
CA MET A 184 -15.88 7.56 1.94
C MET A 184 -15.27 6.16 2.10
N GLN A 185 -14.74 5.57 1.02
CA GLN A 185 -13.98 4.33 1.08
C GLN A 185 -12.67 4.51 1.89
N CYS A 186 -11.92 5.60 1.68
CA CYS A 186 -10.75 5.95 2.51
C CYS A 186 -11.09 6.11 3.99
N LEU A 187 -12.19 6.80 4.30
CA LEU A 187 -12.70 6.94 5.68
C LEU A 187 -13.08 5.58 6.29
N GLY A 188 -13.64 4.67 5.49
CA GLY A 188 -13.90 3.29 5.89
C GLY A 188 -12.62 2.56 6.30
N TRP A 189 -11.57 2.67 5.49
CA TRP A 189 -10.26 2.10 5.82
C TRP A 189 -9.68 2.66 7.11
N MET A 190 -9.68 4.00 7.25
CA MET A 190 -9.16 4.69 8.43
C MET A 190 -9.89 4.28 9.72
N ARG A 191 -11.22 4.15 9.68
CA ARG A 191 -12.01 3.69 10.83
C ARG A 191 -11.71 2.23 11.20
N HIS A 192 -11.51 1.35 10.21
CA HIS A 192 -11.10 -0.03 10.47
C HIS A 192 -9.73 -0.11 11.13
N ALA A 193 -8.78 0.72 10.72
CA ALA A 193 -7.46 0.82 11.35
C ALA A 193 -7.54 1.38 12.77
N GLN A 194 -8.26 2.49 12.98
CA GLN A 194 -8.40 3.12 14.31
C GLN A 194 -9.00 2.18 15.37
N ALA A 195 -9.86 1.23 14.95
CA ALA A 195 -10.44 0.23 15.85
C ALA A 195 -9.43 -0.81 16.38
N ARG A 196 -8.18 -0.81 15.88
CA ARG A 196 -7.13 -1.79 16.21
C ARG A 196 -5.83 -1.06 16.56
N PRO A 197 -5.45 -0.96 17.84
CA PRO A 197 -4.21 -0.31 18.23
C PRO A 197 -2.99 -0.87 17.49
N GLY A 198 -2.11 0.00 16.98
CA GLY A 198 -0.92 -0.37 16.21
C GLY A 198 -1.16 -0.64 14.73
N PHE A 199 -2.42 -0.77 14.29
CA PHE A 199 -2.73 -1.04 12.89
C PHE A 199 -2.72 0.24 12.05
N GLY A 200 -2.09 0.12 10.89
CA GLY A 200 -2.10 1.14 9.84
C GLY A 200 -2.54 0.53 8.51
N ILE A 201 -2.26 1.27 7.45
CA ILE A 201 -2.61 0.87 6.09
C ILE A 201 -1.36 0.91 5.23
N ILE A 202 -1.08 -0.18 4.52
CA ILE A 202 -0.05 -0.21 3.47
C ILE A 202 -0.73 -0.43 2.12
N GLY A 203 -0.40 0.42 1.15
CA GLY A 203 -0.97 0.39 -0.19
C GLY A 203 0.10 0.19 -1.26
N PHE A 204 -0.27 -0.56 -2.30
CA PHE A 204 0.58 -0.88 -3.44
C PHE A 204 -0.09 -0.53 -4.75
N ARG A 205 0.51 0.39 -5.52
CA ARG A 205 0.00 0.79 -6.84
C ARG A 205 0.75 0.06 -7.95
N ALA A 206 0.01 -0.64 -8.82
CA ALA A 206 0.54 -1.34 -9.99
C ALA A 206 -0.04 -0.79 -11.29
#